data_AF-A0A8S9PG10-F1
#
_entry.id   AF-A0A8S9PG10-F1
#
_cell.length_a   1.000
_cell.length_b   1.000
_cell.length_c   1.000
_cell.angle_alpha   90.00
_cell.angle_beta   90.00
_cell.angle_gamma   90.00
#
_symmetry.space_group_name_H-M   'P 1'
#
loop_
_entity.id
_entity.type
_entity.pdbx_description
1 polymer ?
#
loop_
_entity_poly.entity_id
_entity_poly.type
_entity_poly.pdbx_seq_one_letter_code
_entity_poly.pdbx_strand_id
1 'polypeptide(L)'
;MDNPATDTPPLLKRNSNDVGWEYGLLCDPQVPDKVRCRLCGKEFSGGVYIMKEHIGHLKGNVSACPRSSKEDPEKCKNAIMEAKEKKS
;
A
#
# COMPACT_ATOMS: atom_id res chain seq x y z
N MET A 1 -12.39 16.45 -30.49
CA MET A 1 -11.05 15.94 -30.11
C MET A 1 -11.06 15.87 -28.60
N ASP A 2 -11.79 14.89 -28.14
CA ASP A 2 -12.22 14.71 -26.77
C ASP A 2 -11.03 14.19 -26.00
N ASN A 3 -10.52 15.02 -25.10
CA ASN A 3 -9.42 14.69 -24.22
C ASN A 3 -10.02 14.26 -22.87
N PRO A 4 -10.26 12.96 -22.62
CA PRO A 4 -10.51 12.50 -21.26
C PRO A 4 -9.15 12.36 -20.58
N ALA A 5 -8.59 13.49 -20.14
CA ALA A 5 -7.59 13.43 -19.07
C ALA A 5 -8.33 12.91 -17.85
N THR A 6 -8.27 11.60 -17.67
CA THR A 6 -8.72 10.87 -16.50
C THR A 6 -8.21 11.62 -15.27
N ASP A 7 -9.15 12.25 -14.56
CA ASP A 7 -9.05 12.72 -13.18
C ASP A 7 -8.80 11.50 -12.26
N THR A 8 -7.67 10.85 -12.44
CA THR A 8 -7.05 10.07 -11.38
C THR A 8 -6.23 11.12 -10.63
N PRO A 9 -6.61 11.50 -9.39
CA PRO A 9 -5.79 12.41 -8.61
C PRO A 9 -4.37 11.86 -8.68
N PRO A 10 -3.36 12.66 -9.06
CA PRO A 10 -2.03 12.16 -9.36
C PRO A 10 -1.59 11.38 -8.14
N LEU A 11 -1.66 10.05 -8.26
CA LEU A 11 -1.17 9.13 -7.24
C LEU A 11 0.24 9.61 -7.05
N LEU A 12 0.50 10.22 -5.89
CA LEU A 12 1.74 10.92 -5.60
C LEU A 12 2.84 9.89 -5.72
N LYS A 13 3.36 9.81 -6.93
CA LYS A 13 4.13 8.69 -7.44
C LYS A 13 5.50 8.87 -6.86
N ARG A 14 5.67 8.50 -5.59
CA ARG A 14 6.97 8.05 -5.14
C ARG A 14 7.36 6.98 -6.15
N ASN A 15 8.51 7.17 -6.78
CA ASN A 15 9.06 6.29 -7.81
C ASN A 15 9.50 4.94 -7.23
N SER A 16 8.65 4.34 -6.40
CA SER A 16 8.83 3.10 -5.67
C SER A 16 7.95 2.08 -6.33
N ASN A 17 8.55 1.08 -6.96
CA ASN A 17 7.87 -0.12 -7.48
C ASN A 17 7.37 -1.05 -6.34
N ASP A 18 7.10 -0.46 -5.17
CA ASP A 18 6.66 -1.17 -3.98
C ASP A 18 5.22 -1.63 -4.16
N VAL A 19 5.00 -2.94 -4.07
CA VAL A 19 3.68 -3.57 -4.15
C VAL A 19 2.67 -3.00 -3.14
N GLY A 20 3.14 -2.37 -2.05
CA GLY A 20 2.24 -1.72 -1.10
C GLY A 20 1.49 -0.52 -1.67
N TRP A 21 2.02 0.17 -2.70
CA TRP A 21 1.32 1.27 -3.38
C TRP A 21 0.23 0.79 -4.34
N GLU A 22 0.26 -0.49 -4.75
CA GLU A 22 -0.84 -1.09 -5.50
C GLU A 22 -2.12 -1.10 -4.66
N TYR A 23 -1.99 -1.26 -3.35
CA TYR A 23 -3.10 -1.34 -2.39
C TYR A 23 -3.28 -0.09 -1.52
N GLY A 24 -2.23 0.71 -1.37
CA GLY A 24 -2.19 1.90 -0.53
C GLY A 24 -2.24 3.17 -1.35
N LEU A 25 -3.14 4.07 -0.97
CA LEU A 25 -3.26 5.41 -1.54
C LEU A 25 -2.73 6.42 -0.52
N LEU A 26 -2.00 7.43 -0.96
CA LEU A 26 -1.65 8.53 -0.04
C LEU A 26 -2.93 9.31 0.29
N CYS A 27 -3.19 9.52 1.57
CA CYS A 27 -4.33 10.32 2.00
C CYS A 27 -4.06 11.82 1.78
N ASP A 28 -2.85 12.26 2.11
CA ASP A 28 -2.47 13.67 2.05
C ASP A 28 -1.08 13.83 1.43
N PRO A 29 -0.90 14.69 0.42
CA PRO A 29 0.42 15.04 -0.12
C PRO A 29 1.34 15.67 0.91
N GLN A 30 0.77 16.37 1.89
CA GLN A 30 1.51 17.02 2.96
C GLN A 30 1.92 16.05 4.08
N VAL A 31 1.26 14.89 4.17
CA VAL A 31 1.53 13.87 5.19
C VAL A 31 1.87 12.55 4.49
N PRO A 32 3.14 12.36 4.09
CA PRO A 32 3.56 11.17 3.34
C PRO A 32 3.44 9.87 4.13
N ASP A 33 3.18 9.97 5.43
CA ASP A 33 3.01 8.87 6.36
C ASP A 33 1.56 8.35 6.40
N LYS A 34 0.59 9.13 5.91
CA LYS A 34 -0.82 8.76 5.97
C LYS A 34 -1.23 8.04 4.69
N VAL A 35 -1.55 6.76 4.81
CA VAL A 35 -1.98 5.92 3.70
C VAL A 35 -3.36 5.32 3.95
N ARG A 36 -4.15 5.19 2.89
CA ARG A 36 -5.48 4.58 2.91
C ARG A 36 -5.48 3.31 2.08
N CYS A 37 -6.01 2.25 2.65
CA CYS A 37 -6.18 0.98 1.96
C CYS A 37 -7.30 1.13 0.94
N ARG A 38 -7.02 0.90 -0.34
CA ARG A 38 -8.04 0.96 -1.41
C ARG A 38 -9.05 -0.18 -1.34
N LEU A 39 -8.70 -1.30 -0.70
CA LEU A 39 -9.55 -2.51 -0.65
C LEU A 39 -10.61 -2.41 0.44
N CYS A 40 -10.21 -2.04 1.66
CA CYS A 40 -11.12 -1.93 2.80
C CYS A 40 -11.45 -0.48 3.20
N GLY A 41 -10.79 0.51 2.59
CA GLY A 41 -10.99 1.92 2.87
C GLY A 41 -10.36 2.43 4.17
N LYS A 42 -9.66 1.58 4.93
CA LYS A 42 -9.09 1.92 6.24
C LYS A 42 -7.82 2.78 6.10
N GLU A 43 -7.71 3.81 6.91
CA GLU A 43 -6.56 4.70 6.97
C GLU A 43 -5.55 4.24 8.02
N PHE A 44 -4.27 4.42 7.71
CA PHE A 44 -3.14 4.07 8.54
C PHE A 44 -2.10 5.18 8.52
N SER A 45 -1.45 5.37 9.65
CA SER A 45 -0.28 6.23 9.82
C SER A 45 0.94 5.33 9.96
N GLY A 46 1.97 5.52 9.14
CA GLY A 46 3.14 4.65 9.03
C GLY A 46 3.54 4.31 7.59
N GLY A 47 2.88 4.95 6.61
CA GLY A 47 3.19 4.84 5.19
C GLY A 47 2.92 3.47 4.59
N VAL A 48 3.53 3.22 3.44
CA VAL A 48 3.36 1.98 2.66
C VAL A 48 3.82 0.72 3.39
N TYR A 49 4.65 0.84 4.44
CA TYR A 49 5.08 -0.30 5.23
C TYR A 49 3.91 -0.94 5.97
N ILE A 50 3.11 -0.13 6.68
CA ILE A 50 1.90 -0.57 7.35
C ILE A 50 0.89 -1.14 6.36
N MET A 51 0.79 -0.57 5.16
CA MET A 51 -0.05 -1.12 4.09
C MET A 51 0.36 -2.56 3.72
N LYS A 52 1.67 -2.79 3.58
CA LYS A 52 2.20 -4.12 3.26
C LYS A 52 1.93 -5.12 4.39
N GLU A 53 1.98 -4.72 5.67
CA GLU A 53 1.55 -5.59 6.78
C GLU A 53 0.04 -5.87 6.78
N HIS A 54 -0.78 -4.85 6.54
CA HIS A 54 -2.24 -4.95 6.49
C HIS A 54 -2.71 -5.91 5.40
N ILE A 55 -2.19 -5.76 4.18
CA ILE A 55 -2.49 -6.64 3.04
C ILE A 55 -1.79 -7.98 3.20
N GLY A 56 -0.54 -7.98 3.66
CA GLY A 56 0.28 -9.14 3.95
C GLY A 56 -0.27 -10.04 5.04
N HIS A 57 -1.36 -9.67 5.73
CA HIS A 57 -1.87 -10.39 6.91
C HIS A 57 -0.74 -10.78 7.86
N LEU A 58 0.23 -9.88 8.00
CA LEU A 58 1.38 -10.12 8.85
C LEU A 58 0.92 -9.96 10.29
N LYS A 59 1.24 -10.94 11.11
CA LYS A 59 0.86 -10.97 12.51
C LYS A 59 1.70 -9.92 13.25
N GLY A 60 1.09 -8.79 13.60
CA GLY A 60 1.82 -7.64 14.11
C GLY A 60 0.93 -6.50 14.58
N ASN A 61 1.30 -5.27 14.21
CA ASN A 61 0.75 -4.02 14.75
C ASN A 61 -0.56 -3.58 14.09
N VAL A 62 -0.91 -4.17 12.94
CA VAL A 62 -2.06 -3.73 12.15
C VAL A 62 -3.06 -4.83 11.88
N SER A 63 -4.33 -4.45 11.82
CA SER A 63 -5.39 -5.40 11.46
C SER A 63 -5.16 -5.93 10.06
N ALA A 64 -5.45 -7.20 9.82
CA ALA A 64 -5.47 -7.77 8.46
C ALA A 64 -6.57 -7.13 7.60
N CYS A 65 -6.36 -7.06 6.29
CA CYS A 65 -7.38 -6.61 5.36
C CYS A 65 -8.49 -7.66 5.21
N PRO A 66 -9.76 -7.35 5.53
CA PRO A 66 -10.86 -8.29 5.33
C PRO A 66 -11.25 -8.42 3.84
N ARG A 67 -10.78 -7.51 2.99
CA ARG A 67 -11.12 -7.42 1.57
C ARG A 67 -9.98 -7.89 0.65
N SER A 68 -8.81 -8.20 1.19
CA SER A 68 -7.72 -8.78 0.41
C SER A 68 -8.03 -10.22 0.05
N SER A 69 -7.71 -10.61 -1.18
CA SER A 69 -7.80 -11.97 -1.70
C SER A 69 -6.71 -12.85 -1.08
N LYS A 70 -6.69 -14.16 -1.37
CA LYS A 70 -5.66 -15.07 -0.86
C LYS A 70 -4.27 -14.83 -1.45
N GLU A 71 -4.19 -14.29 -2.67
CA GLU A 71 -2.91 -14.05 -3.36
C GLU A 71 -2.26 -12.69 -2.99
N ASP A 72 -3.07 -11.70 -2.64
CA ASP A 72 -2.59 -10.37 -2.21
C ASP A 72 -1.63 -10.42 -0.99
N PRO A 73 -1.94 -11.17 0.10
CA PRO A 73 -1.04 -11.27 1.24
C PRO A 73 0.27 -11.92 0.88
N GLU A 74 0.30 -12.91 -0.01
CA GLU A 74 1.54 -13.57 -0.42
C GLU A 74 2.49 -12.62 -1.14
N LYS A 75 1.94 -11.81 -2.07
CA LYS A 75 2.71 -10.76 -2.75
C LYS A 75 3.30 -9.74 -1.77
N CYS A 76 2.49 -9.27 -0.82
CA CYS A 76 2.95 -8.30 0.19
C CYS A 76 3.95 -8.89 1.18
N LYS A 77 3.76 -10.15 1.62
CA LYS A 77 4.70 -10.86 2.48
C LYS A 77 6.05 -11.02 1.81
N ASN A 78 6.07 -11.45 0.55
CA ASN A 78 7.31 -11.62 -0.20
C ASN A 78 8.07 -10.29 -0.35
N ALA A 79 7.37 -9.21 -0.71
CA ALA A 79 8.00 -7.88 -0.81
C ALA A 79 8.57 -7.39 0.53
N ILE A 80 7.95 -7.71 1.67
CA ILE A 80 8.51 -7.40 3.00
C ILE A 80 9.73 -8.28 3.30
N MET A 81 9.69 -9.57 2.97
CA MET A 81 10.79 -10.50 3.20
C MET A 81 12.01 -10.12 2.35
N GLU A 82 11.82 -9.86 1.06
CA GLU A 82 12.88 -9.43 0.15
C GLU A 82 13.52 -8.10 0.58
N ALA A 83 12.71 -7.18 1.13
CA ALA A 83 13.21 -5.93 1.71
C ALA A 83 14.03 -6.14 2.99
N LYS A 84 13.78 -7.22 3.74
CA LYS A 84 14.59 -7.61 4.92
C LYS A 84 15.90 -8.27 4.51
N GLU A 85 15.90 -9.12 3.49
CA GLU A 85 17.09 -9.84 3.03
C GLU A 85 18.15 -8.93 2.41
N LYS A 86 17.74 -7.87 1.69
CA LYS A 86 18.68 -6.87 1.13
C LYS A 86 19.39 -6.01 2.17
N LYS A 87 19.04 -6.16 3.46
CA LYS A 87 19.65 -5.43 4.57
C LYS A 87 20.60 -6.30 5.40
N SER A 88 20.83 -7.55 5.00
CA SER A 88 21.69 -8.51 5.71
C SER A 88 23.02 -8.75 5.02
#